data_AF-A0A356J0J3-F1
#
_entry.id   AF-A0A356J0J3-F1
#
_cell.length_a   1.000
_cell.length_b   1.000
_cell.length_c   1.000
_cell.angle_alpha   90.00
_cell.angle_beta   90.00
_cell.angle_gamma   90.00
#
_symmetry.space_group_name_H-M   'P 1'
#
loop_
_entity.id
_entity.type
_entity.pdbx_description
1 polymer ?
#
loop_
_entity_poly.entity_id
_entity_poly.type
_entity_poly.pdbx_seq_one_letter_code
_entity_poly.pdbx_strand_id
1 'polypeptide(L)' 'MSSIFVRNLDTKIVNRLKTIAKQHGRSLQGEIKAILTEAAAFVATEAAAISRQWHEKLSGRDLTDSATLIREDRNR' A
#
# COMPACT_ATOMS: atom_id res chain seq x y z
N MET A 1 -17.74 7.46 -16.31
CA MET A 1 -18.22 6.59 -15.23
C MET A 1 -18.24 5.17 -15.76
N SER A 2 -17.61 4.24 -15.05
CA SER A 2 -17.59 2.81 -15.38
C SER A 2 -18.16 2.03 -14.20
N SER A 3 -19.02 1.05 -14.48
CA SER A 3 -19.64 0.19 -13.47
C SER A 3 -19.14 -1.24 -13.64
N ILE A 4 -18.87 -1.90 -12.51
CA ILE A 4 -18.42 -3.30 -12.47
C ILE A 4 -19.52 -4.11 -11.81
N PHE A 5 -19.96 -5.17 -12.49
CA PHE A 5 -20.93 -6.12 -11.95
C PHE A 5 -20.24 -7.46 -11.68
N VAL A 6 -20.13 -7.83 -10.41
CA VAL A 6 -19.52 -9.09 -9.97
C VAL A 6 -20.63 -10.11 -9.74
N ARG A 7 -20.64 -11.18 -10.54
CA ARG A 7 -21.62 -12.29 -10.40
C ARG A 7 -21.11 -13.35 -9.44
N ASN A 8 -22.05 -14.09 -8.85
CA ASN A 8 -21.79 -15.28 -8.04
C ASN A 8 -20.79 -15.07 -6.89
N LEU A 9 -20.83 -13.90 -6.25
CA LEU A 9 -20.01 -13.63 -5.08
C LEU A 9 -20.59 -14.35 -3.86
N ASP A 10 -19.73 -15.11 -3.16
CA ASP A 10 -20.12 -15.83 -1.94
C ASP A 10 -20.72 -14.85 -0.92
N THR A 11 -21.89 -15.21 -0.38
CA THR A 11 -22.62 -14.41 0.60
C THR A 11 -21.82 -14.19 1.88
N LYS A 12 -20.93 -15.12 2.25
CA LYS A 12 -19.99 -14.96 3.37
C LYS A 12 -19.02 -13.80 3.13
N ILE A 13 -18.52 -13.66 1.90
CA ILE A 13 -17.61 -12.56 1.52
C ILE A 13 -18.38 -11.23 1.57
N VAL A 14 -19.59 -11.19 1.02
CA VAL A 14 -20.44 -9.98 1.06
C VAL A 14 -20.69 -9.54 2.50
N ASN A 15 -20.99 -10.47 3.40
CA ASN A 15 -21.23 -10.15 4.81
C ASN A 15 -19.97 -9.62 5.50
N ARG A 16 -18.81 -10.21 5.22
CA ARG A 16 -17.53 -9.71 5.74
C ARG A 16 -17.23 -8.29 5.26
N LEU A 17 -17.44 -8.00 3.97
CA LEU A 17 -17.27 -6.66 3.41
C LEU A 17 -18.22 -5.64 4.04
N LYS A 18 -19.47 -6.02 4.33
CA LYS A 18 -20.41 -5.15 5.06
C LYS A 18 -19.91 -4.81 6.46
N THR A 19 -19.34 -5.78 7.18
CA THR A 19 -18.77 -5.55 8.52
C THR A 19 -17.59 -4.59 8.45
N ILE A 20 -16.68 -4.78 7.49
CA ILE A 20 -15.53 -3.89 7.28
C ILE A 20 -16.01 -2.48 6.93
N ALA A 21 -16.98 -2.35 6.02
CA ALA A 21 -17.54 -1.06 5.64
C ALA A 21 -18.15 -0.32 6.85
N LYS A 22 -18.88 -1.03 7.73
CA LYS A 22 -19.40 -0.46 8.99
C LYS A 22 -18.27 0.01 9.91
N GLN A 23 -17.22 -0.79 10.09
CA GLN A 23 -16.06 -0.42 10.91
C GLN A 23 -15.35 0.83 10.37
N HIS A 24 -15.25 0.97 9.06
CA HIS A 24 -14.64 2.13 8.40
C HIS A 24 -15.59 3.34 8.28
N GLY A 25 -16.85 3.22 8.73
CA GLY A 25 -17.86 4.29 8.60
C GLY A 25 -18.23 4.62 7.16
N ARG A 26 -18.12 3.63 6.24
CA ARG A 26 -18.36 3.79 4.80
C ARG A 26 -19.54 2.94 4.33
N SER A 27 -20.12 3.31 3.19
CA SER A 27 -21.05 2.41 2.50
C SER A 27 -20.30 1.21 1.91
N LEU A 28 -21.00 0.10 1.66
CA LEU A 28 -20.41 -1.09 1.04
C LEU A 28 -19.76 -0.76 -0.31
N GLN A 29 -20.43 0.06 -1.13
CA GLN A 29 -19.87 0.50 -2.41
C GLN A 29 -18.62 1.37 -2.22
N GLY A 30 -18.62 2.26 -1.23
CA GLY A 30 -17.46 3.10 -0.90
C GLY A 30 -16.27 2.26 -0.46
N GLU A 31 -16.51 1.23 0.35
CA GLU A 31 -15.47 0.29 0.78
C GLU A 31 -14.91 -0.53 -0.38
N ILE A 32 -15.77 -1.09 -1.23
CA ILE A 32 -15.33 -1.82 -2.43
C ILE A 32 -14.52 -0.91 -3.36
N LYS A 33 -14.94 0.36 -3.53
CA LYS A 33 -14.18 1.34 -4.31
C LYS A 33 -12.80 1.58 -3.71
N ALA A 34 -12.71 1.73 -2.38
CA ALA A 34 -11.43 1.95 -1.70
C ALA A 34 -10.50 0.75 -1.90
N ILE A 35 -10.99 -0.48 -1.65
CA ILE A 35 -10.23 -1.71 -1.85
C ILE A 35 -9.74 -1.85 -3.30
N LEU A 36 -10.60 -1.60 -4.29
CA LEU A 36 -10.21 -1.69 -5.69
C LEU A 36 -9.19 -0.61 -6.07
N THR A 37 -9.31 0.60 -5.52
CA THR A 37 -8.35 1.69 -5.74
C THR A 37 -7.00 1.34 -5.15
N GLU A 38 -6.98 0.83 -3.93
CA GLU A 38 -5.76 0.43 -3.23
C GLU A 38 -5.09 -0.76 -3.92
N ALA A 39 -5.85 -1.79 -4.29
CA ALA A 39 -5.35 -2.94 -5.03
C ALA A 39 -4.80 -2.55 -6.42
N ALA A 40 -5.42 -1.57 -7.07
CA ALA A 40 -4.93 -1.04 -8.34
C ALA A 40 -3.70 -0.14 -8.19
N ALA A 41 -3.57 0.59 -7.08
CA ALA A 41 -2.38 1.38 -6.76
C ALA A 41 -1.19 0.47 -6.36
N PHE A 42 -1.49 -0.66 -5.73
CA PHE A 42 -0.50 -1.66 -5.34
C PHE A 42 -0.18 -2.63 -6.49
N VAL A 43 0.19 -2.10 -7.66
CA VAL A 43 0.86 -2.95 -8.65
C VAL A 43 2.29 -3.16 -8.14
N ALA A 44 2.54 -4.30 -7.51
CA ALA A 44 3.83 -4.65 -6.91
C ALA A 44 5.04 -4.49 -7.87
N THR A 45 4.80 -4.45 -9.18
CA THR A 45 5.82 -4.14 -10.19
C THR A 45 6.36 -2.72 -10.07
N GLU A 46 5.54 -1.72 -9.70
CA GLU A 46 5.99 -0.33 -9.54
C GLU A 46 6.82 -0.18 -8.26
N ALA A 47 6.36 -0.76 -7.14
CA ALA A 47 7.12 -0.75 -5.89
C ALA A 47 8.47 -1.48 -6.04
N ALA A 48 8.48 -2.64 -6.72
CA ALA A 48 9.71 -3.38 -7.01
C ALA A 48 10.61 -2.62 -7.99
N ALA A 49 10.06 -1.95 -9.00
CA ALA A 49 10.83 -1.14 -9.94
C ALA A 49 11.46 0.09 -9.26
N ILE A 50 10.69 0.79 -8.43
CA ILE A 50 11.18 1.93 -7.63
C ILE A 50 12.28 1.45 -6.67
N SER A 51 12.04 0.35 -5.94
CA SER A 51 13.05 -0.23 -5.04
C SER A 51 14.32 -0.63 -5.79
N ARG A 52 14.20 -1.24 -6.98
CA ARG A 52 15.36 -1.59 -7.83
C ARG A 52 16.11 -0.35 -8.32
N GLN A 53 15.41 0.71 -8.73
CA GLN A 53 16.03 1.99 -9.09
C GLN A 53 16.79 2.63 -7.92
N TRP A 54 16.23 2.59 -6.70
CA TRP A 54 16.93 3.07 -5.52
C TRP A 54 18.14 2.21 -5.19
N HIS A 55 18.03 0.88 -5.31
CA HIS A 55 19.15 -0.03 -5.13
C HIS A 55 20.28 0.24 -6.12
N GLU A 56 19.99 0.49 -7.40
CA GLU A 56 21.00 0.87 -8.40
C GLU A 56 21.65 2.21 -8.06
N LYS A 57 20.87 3.23 -7.72
CA LYS A 57 21.38 4.57 -7.35
C LYS A 57 22.25 4.57 -6.10
N LEU A 58 21.97 3.66 -5.18
CA LEU A 58 22.68 3.50 -3.91
C LEU A 58 23.82 2.47 -4.00
N SER A 59 23.82 1.62 -5.04
CA SER A 59 24.89 0.65 -5.27
C SER A 59 26.21 1.35 -5.56
N GLY A 60 27.29 0.89 -4.93
CA GLY A 60 28.64 1.46 -5.10
C GLY A 60 28.90 2.75 -4.32
N ARG A 61 27.98 3.19 -3.45
CA ARG A 61 28.23 4.28 -2.49
C ARG A 61 28.56 3.70 -1.12
N ASP A 62 29.58 4.22 -0.47
CA ASP A 62 29.80 3.99 0.96
C ASP A 62 28.72 4.75 1.74
N LEU A 63 27.64 4.02 2.06
CA LEU A 63 26.56 4.52 2.90
C LEU A 63 27.03 4.46 4.34
N THR A 64 27.44 5.60 4.88
CA THR A 64 27.76 5.73 6.31
C THR A 64 26.50 5.52 7.13
N ASP A 65 26.59 4.74 8.20
CA ASP A 65 25.47 4.51 9.11
C ASP A 65 25.01 5.85 9.71
N SER A 66 23.80 6.26 9.34
CA SER A 66 23.20 7.51 9.80
C SER A 66 23.01 7.52 11.31
N ALA A 67 22.87 6.36 11.96
CA ALA A 67 22.81 6.28 13.42
C ALA A 67 24.12 6.72 14.08
N THR A 68 25.26 6.49 13.42
CA THR A 68 26.59 6.91 13.89
C THR A 68 26.75 8.42 13.76
N LEU A 69 26.39 9.00 12.60
CA LEU A 69 26.45 10.45 12.36
C LEU A 69 25.55 11.25 13.32
N ILE A 70 24.35 10.75 13.59
CA ILE A 70 23.42 11.40 14.53
C ILE A 70 23.93 11.33 15.98
N ARG A 71 24.66 10.27 16.36
CA ARG A 71 25.28 10.15 17.68
C ARG A 71 26.45 11.11 17.84
N GLU A 72 27.28 11.25 16.81
CA GLU A 72 28.39 12.21 16.79
C GLU A 72 27.89 13.66 16.93
N ASP A 73 26.81 14.02 16.23
CA ASP A 73 26.19 15.34 16.32
C ASP A 73 25.61 15.63 17.71
N ARG A 74 25.02 14.62 18.37
CA ARG A 74 24.50 14.73 19.75
C ARG A 74 25.58 14.87 20.83
N ASN A 75 26.82 14.50 20.52
CA ASN A 75 27.97 14.57 21.44
C ASN A 75 28.80 15.86 21.24
N ARG A 76 28.34 16.80 20.41
CA ARG A 76 28.95 18.12 20.22
C ARG A 76 28.33 19.19 21.12
#